data_AF-A0A7U9EXA5-F1
#
_entry.id   AF-A0A7U9EXA5-F1
#
_cell.length_a   1.000
_cell.length_b   1.000
_cell.length_c   1.000
_cell.angle_alpha   90.00
_cell.angle_beta   90.00
_cell.angle_gamma   90.00
#
_symmetry.space_group_name_H-M   'P 1'
#
loop_
_entity.id
_entity.type
_entity.pdbx_description
1 polymer ?
#
loop_
_entity_poly.entity_id
_entity_poly.type
_entity_poly.pdbx_seq_one_letter_code
_entity_poly.pdbx_strand_id
1 'polypeptide(L)'
;MSLENVSPVIIDVEAGEAFVDMGAMHARSAVERGIKFLPDRSAVPNGKPYWIVWVTIERREDGPYYAGVTACEMTIDREARRGYKLLPEHVNRLDKSLKRHIIVDHMDAKSKRVLADFLKGHDIGMWNRSSDKLKQDLEVEM
;
A
#
# COMPACT_ATOMS: atom_id res chain seq x y z
N MET A 1 12.41 13.26 9.01
CA MET A 1 12.00 11.85 9.04
C MET A 1 12.77 11.11 7.96
N SER A 2 13.40 10.00 8.32
CA SER A 2 14.18 9.15 7.40
C SER A 2 13.24 8.22 6.62
N LEU A 3 13.61 7.86 5.39
CA LEU A 3 12.92 6.84 4.60
C LEU A 3 13.07 5.43 5.20
N GLU A 4 13.97 5.24 6.16
CA GLU A 4 14.21 3.96 6.84
C GLU A 4 12.97 3.43 7.59
N ASN A 5 12.02 4.32 7.90
CA ASN A 5 10.84 3.97 8.69
C ASN A 5 9.60 3.66 7.82
N VAL A 6 9.73 3.69 6.49
CA VAL A 6 8.61 3.39 5.58
C VAL A 6 8.89 2.14 4.74
N SER A 7 7.93 1.24 4.73
CA SER A 7 7.96 0.01 3.93
C SER A 7 6.80 0.02 2.93
N PRO A 8 7.05 -0.20 1.63
CA PRO A 8 6.00 -0.50 0.67
C PRO A 8 5.45 -1.91 0.86
N VAL A 9 4.15 -2.00 1.06
CA VAL A 9 3.37 -3.24 1.01
C VAL A 9 2.60 -3.26 -0.30
N ILE A 10 2.75 -4.31 -1.09
CA ILE A 10 2.00 -4.51 -2.32
C ILE A 10 0.86 -5.46 -2.02
N ILE A 11 -0.33 -5.13 -2.52
CA ILE A 11 -1.51 -6.01 -2.47
C ILE A 11 -1.85 -6.44 -3.88
N ASP A 12 -1.89 -7.75 -4.11
CA ASP A 12 -2.47 -8.35 -5.30
C ASP A 12 -3.97 -8.57 -5.05
N VAL A 13 -4.82 -7.73 -5.66
CA VAL A 13 -6.25 -7.68 -5.32
C VAL A 13 -6.96 -8.98 -5.72
N GLU A 14 -6.56 -9.61 -6.82
CA GLU A 14 -7.18 -10.86 -7.28
C GLU A 14 -6.73 -12.03 -6.42
N ALA A 15 -5.42 -12.16 -6.18
CA ALA A 15 -4.86 -13.22 -5.34
C ALA A 15 -5.28 -13.09 -3.87
N GLY A 16 -5.57 -11.87 -3.41
CA GLY A 16 -5.90 -11.60 -2.02
C GLY A 16 -4.69 -11.70 -1.11
N GLU A 17 -3.51 -11.36 -1.62
CA GLU A 17 -2.24 -11.49 -0.93
C GLU A 17 -1.56 -10.12 -0.77
N ALA A 18 -0.87 -9.95 0.35
CA ALA A 18 -0.04 -8.78 0.63
C ALA A 18 1.39 -9.18 0.99
N PHE A 19 2.36 -8.42 0.50
CA PHE A 19 3.78 -8.67 0.76
C PHE A 19 4.59 -7.37 0.72
N VAL A 20 5.72 -7.35 1.44
CA VAL A 20 6.68 -6.23 1.37
C VAL A 20 7.54 -6.37 0.12
N ASP A 21 7.69 -5.29 -0.65
CA ASP A 21 8.64 -5.23 -1.75
C ASP A 21 9.37 -3.89 -1.79
N MET A 22 10.55 -3.85 -1.15
CA MET A 22 11.40 -2.64 -1.09
C MET A 22 11.80 -2.11 -2.46
N GLY A 23 11.73 -2.92 -3.52
CA GLY A 23 11.95 -2.47 -4.90
C GLY A 23 10.95 -1.40 -5.34
N ALA A 24 9.75 -1.38 -4.76
CA ALA A 24 8.71 -0.39 -5.08
C ALA A 24 9.14 1.06 -4.76
N MET A 25 10.06 1.26 -3.81
CA MET A 25 10.62 2.58 -3.49
C MET A 25 11.24 3.28 -4.71
N HIS A 26 11.73 2.50 -5.68
CA HIS A 26 12.40 3.00 -6.87
C HIS A 26 11.73 2.53 -8.17
N ALA A 27 10.45 2.14 -8.11
CA ALA A 27 9.71 1.55 -9.22
C ALA A 27 10.36 0.29 -9.83
N ARG A 28 10.95 -0.56 -8.97
CA ARG A 28 11.71 -1.77 -9.33
C ARG A 28 11.19 -3.04 -8.66
N SER A 29 9.99 -2.99 -8.08
CA SER A 29 9.34 -4.17 -7.49
C SER A 29 9.21 -5.30 -8.50
N ALA A 30 9.03 -6.53 -8.01
CA ALA A 30 8.81 -7.70 -8.86
C ALA A 30 7.55 -7.56 -9.74
N VAL A 31 6.57 -6.78 -9.28
CA VAL A 31 5.37 -6.45 -10.06
C VAL A 31 5.65 -5.40 -11.14
N GLU A 32 6.45 -4.38 -10.85
CA GLU A 32 6.73 -3.26 -11.77
C GLU A 32 7.82 -3.56 -12.82
N ARG A 33 8.71 -4.52 -12.56
CA ARG A 33 9.87 -4.77 -13.42
C ARG A 33 9.45 -5.13 -14.85
N GLY A 34 9.97 -4.37 -15.81
CA GLY A 34 9.75 -4.61 -17.24
C GLY A 34 8.43 -4.07 -17.78
N ILE A 35 7.67 -3.33 -16.96
CA ILE A 35 6.39 -2.73 -17.29
C ILE A 35 6.57 -1.25 -17.64
N LYS A 36 5.95 -0.82 -18.75
CA LYS A 36 5.84 0.60 -19.10
C LYS A 36 4.59 1.19 -18.45
N PHE A 37 4.78 2.10 -17.48
CA PHE A 37 3.67 2.78 -16.83
C PHE A 37 3.14 3.96 -17.64
N LEU A 38 1.81 4.05 -17.70
CA LEU A 38 1.04 5.08 -18.39
C LEU A 38 0.15 5.81 -17.36
N PRO A 39 -0.09 7.12 -17.54
CA PRO A 39 -0.97 7.89 -16.65
C PRO A 39 -2.46 7.69 -16.96
N ASP A 40 -2.79 6.94 -18.01
CA ASP A 40 -4.16 6.68 -18.44
C ASP A 40 -4.51 5.20 -18.20
N ARG A 41 -5.52 4.96 -17.36
CA ARG A 41 -6.01 3.62 -17.03
C ARG A 41 -6.61 2.91 -18.25
N SER A 42 -7.26 3.65 -19.15
CA SER A 42 -7.91 3.07 -20.32
C SER A 42 -6.92 2.42 -21.30
N ALA A 43 -5.64 2.81 -21.23
CA ALA A 43 -4.55 2.23 -22.02
C ALA A 43 -4.09 0.85 -21.52
N VAL A 44 -4.67 0.32 -20.43
CA VAL A 44 -4.37 -0.98 -19.82
C VAL A 44 -5.67 -1.74 -19.50
N PRO A 45 -6.49 -2.07 -20.53
CA PRO A 45 -7.85 -2.59 -20.33
C PRO A 45 -7.90 -3.98 -19.69
N ASN A 46 -6.85 -4.79 -19.86
CA ASN A 46 -6.72 -6.14 -19.29
C ASN A 46 -5.76 -6.17 -18.09
N GLY A 47 -5.50 -5.00 -17.49
CA GLY A 47 -4.54 -4.89 -16.39
C GLY A 47 -5.08 -5.49 -15.11
N LYS A 48 -4.28 -6.37 -14.49
CA LYS A 48 -4.55 -6.92 -13.17
C LYS A 48 -4.41 -5.82 -12.10
N PRO A 49 -5.38 -5.65 -11.18
CA PRO A 49 -5.36 -4.61 -10.16
C PRO A 49 -4.42 -4.93 -8.98
N TYR A 50 -3.70 -3.90 -8.54
CA TYR A 50 -2.78 -3.89 -7.41
C TYR A 50 -2.95 -2.64 -6.56
N TRP A 51 -2.61 -2.73 -5.28
CA TRP A 51 -2.33 -1.57 -4.43
C TRP A 51 -0.84 -1.51 -4.09
N ILE A 52 -0.29 -0.30 -4.03
CA ILE A 52 0.94 -0.02 -3.28
C ILE A 52 0.53 0.77 -2.05
N VAL A 53 0.87 0.25 -0.87
CA VAL A 53 0.56 0.84 0.42
C VAL A 53 1.87 1.23 1.10
N TRP A 54 2.05 2.52 1.36
CA TRP A 54 3.18 3.01 2.15
C TRP A 54 2.84 2.85 3.63
N VAL A 55 3.63 2.07 4.34
CA VAL A 55 3.45 1.81 5.78
C VAL A 55 4.62 2.41 6.54
N THR A 56 4.36 3.46 7.30
CA THR A 56 5.34 4.11 8.18
C THR A 56 5.19 3.59 9.60
N ILE A 57 6.27 3.05 10.16
CA ILE A 57 6.34 2.59 11.55
C ILE A 57 7.11 3.62 12.38
N GLU A 58 6.61 3.93 13.56
CA GLU A 58 7.33 4.71 14.56
C GLU A 58 7.29 4.01 15.91
N ARG A 59 7.98 4.58 16.90
CA ARG A 59 7.99 4.10 18.30
C ARG A 59 7.51 5.18 19.24
N ARG A 60 6.76 4.76 20.26
CA ARG A 60 6.38 5.53 21.45
C ARG A 60 6.88 4.78 22.69
N GLU A 61 6.59 5.31 23.87
CA GLU A 61 6.98 4.69 25.15
C GLU A 61 6.43 3.26 25.32
N ASP A 62 5.25 3.00 24.79
CA ASP A 62 4.56 1.70 24.86
C ASP A 62 4.94 0.72 23.72
N GLY A 63 5.79 1.16 22.78
CA GLY A 63 6.36 0.31 21.72
C GLY A 63 6.16 0.84 20.29
N PRO A 64 6.49 0.02 19.27
CA PRO A 64 6.27 0.38 17.87
C PRO A 64 4.78 0.37 17.51
N TYR A 65 4.38 1.22 16.57
CA TYR A 65 3.02 1.31 16.03
C TYR A 65 3.06 1.74 14.55
N TYR A 66 2.03 1.37 13.78
CA TYR A 66 1.83 1.89 12.42
C TYR A 66 1.36 3.34 12.53
N ALA A 67 2.26 4.27 12.19
CA ALA A 67 2.05 5.71 12.34
C ALA A 67 1.42 6.35 11.09
N GLY A 68 1.74 5.83 9.90
CA GLY A 68 1.19 6.27 8.63
C GLY A 68 0.91 5.10 7.72
N VAL A 69 -0.23 5.12 7.03
CA VAL A 69 -0.66 4.06 6.10
C VAL A 69 -1.41 4.73 4.95
N THR A 70 -0.84 4.76 3.76
CA THR A 70 -1.47 5.41 2.60
C THR A 70 -1.43 4.51 1.37
N ALA A 71 -2.55 4.40 0.66
CA ALA A 71 -2.68 3.53 -0.49
C ALA A 71 -2.67 4.29 -1.83
N CYS A 72 -2.16 3.61 -2.87
CA CYS A 72 -2.21 4.03 -4.26
C CYS A 72 -2.60 2.86 -5.14
N GLU A 73 -3.51 3.10 -6.07
CA GLU A 73 -3.85 2.12 -7.09
C GLU A 73 -2.76 1.97 -8.14
N MET A 74 -2.70 0.77 -8.72
CA MET A 74 -1.88 0.44 -9.87
C MET A 74 -2.56 -0.70 -10.64
N THR A 75 -2.40 -0.74 -11.95
CA THR A 75 -2.78 -1.92 -12.75
C THR A 75 -1.61 -2.38 -13.59
N ILE A 76 -1.51 -3.68 -13.82
CA ILE A 76 -0.41 -4.28 -14.58
C ILE A 76 -0.95 -5.32 -15.55
N ASP A 77 -0.73 -5.09 -16.83
CA ASP A 77 -0.86 -6.06 -17.90
C ASP A 77 0.53 -6.59 -18.25
N ARG A 78 0.83 -7.80 -17.79
CA ARG A 78 2.15 -8.43 -18.02
C ARG A 78 2.33 -8.88 -19.46
N GLU A 79 1.27 -9.27 -20.15
CA GLU A 79 1.33 -9.72 -21.54
C GLU A 79 1.65 -8.55 -22.48
N ALA A 80 0.96 -7.42 -22.29
CA ALA A 80 1.20 -6.20 -23.04
C ALA A 80 2.44 -5.42 -22.54
N ARG A 81 3.02 -5.82 -21.40
CA ARG A 81 4.10 -5.11 -20.68
C ARG A 81 3.75 -3.64 -20.40
N ARG A 82 2.49 -3.38 -20.09
CA ARG A 82 1.94 -2.05 -19.79
C ARG A 82 1.31 -2.03 -18.42
N GLY A 83 1.39 -0.90 -17.75
CA GLY A 83 0.74 -0.71 -16.46
C GLY A 83 0.22 0.71 -16.36
N TYR A 84 -0.74 0.92 -15.46
CA TYR A 84 -1.21 2.24 -15.11
C TYR A 84 -0.81 2.56 -13.67
N LYS A 85 -0.29 3.77 -13.48
CA LYS A 85 -0.18 4.42 -12.18
C LYS A 85 0.03 5.93 -12.35
N LEU A 86 -0.42 6.70 -11.38
CA LEU A 86 -0.14 8.13 -11.31
C LEU A 86 1.08 8.38 -10.42
N LEU A 87 2.24 8.58 -11.04
CA LEU A 87 3.50 8.86 -10.31
C LEU A 87 3.38 10.02 -9.30
N PRO A 88 2.76 11.17 -9.63
CA PRO A 88 2.60 12.25 -8.66
C PRO A 88 1.79 11.84 -7.43
N GLU A 89 0.78 10.99 -7.60
CA GLU A 89 -0.01 10.47 -6.49
C GLU A 89 0.84 9.56 -5.60
N HIS A 90 1.60 8.64 -6.18
CA HIS A 90 2.47 7.72 -5.44
C HIS A 90 3.48 8.47 -4.57
N VAL A 91 4.14 9.50 -5.11
CA VAL A 91 5.06 10.35 -4.35
C VAL A 91 4.33 11.14 -3.25
N ASN A 92 3.15 11.68 -3.54
CA ASN A 92 2.37 12.43 -2.55
C ASN A 92 1.88 11.53 -1.41
N ARG A 93 1.48 10.29 -1.69
CA ARG A 93 1.04 9.32 -0.68
C ARG A 93 2.20 8.85 0.18
N LEU A 94 3.40 8.66 -0.39
CA LEU A 94 4.62 8.41 0.37
C LEU A 94 4.91 9.54 1.37
N ASP A 95 4.92 10.81 0.91
CA ASP A 95 5.12 11.97 1.79
C ASP A 95 4.05 12.04 2.91
N LYS A 96 2.78 11.79 2.58
CA LYS A 96 1.69 11.76 3.55
C LYS A 96 1.84 10.61 4.57
N SER A 97 2.30 9.43 4.14
CA SER A 97 2.58 8.32 5.07
C SER A 97 3.67 8.70 6.06
N LEU A 98 4.78 9.28 5.58
CA LEU A 98 5.85 9.77 6.44
C LEU A 98 5.34 10.81 7.43
N LYS A 99 4.38 11.65 7.02
CA LYS A 99 3.68 12.63 7.88
C LYS A 99 2.55 12.03 8.73
N ARG A 100 2.51 10.71 8.91
CA ARG A 100 1.58 9.98 9.79
C ARG A 100 0.10 10.06 9.38
N HIS A 101 -0.17 10.26 8.10
CA HIS A 101 -1.53 10.21 7.59
C HIS A 101 -1.98 8.76 7.39
N ILE A 102 -3.26 8.50 7.68
CA ILE A 102 -3.96 7.26 7.33
C ILE A 102 -4.94 7.58 6.20
N ILE A 103 -4.71 6.99 5.02
CA ILE A 103 -5.51 7.23 3.82
C ILE A 103 -5.67 5.94 3.02
N VAL A 104 -6.65 5.15 3.43
CA VAL A 104 -7.00 3.83 2.88
C VAL A 104 -8.50 3.70 2.61
N ASP A 105 -9.25 4.77 2.85
CA ASP A 105 -10.71 4.88 2.74
C ASP A 105 -11.25 4.45 1.36
N HIS A 106 -10.52 4.82 0.29
CA HIS A 106 -10.84 4.57 -1.11
C HIS A 106 -10.49 3.15 -1.60
N MET A 107 -9.83 2.34 -0.77
CA MET A 107 -9.58 0.93 -1.10
C MET A 107 -10.88 0.13 -1.06
N ASP A 108 -10.98 -0.89 -1.90
CA ASP A 108 -12.09 -1.84 -1.85
C ASP A 108 -12.07 -2.68 -0.57
N ALA A 109 -13.23 -3.20 -0.17
CA ALA A 109 -13.39 -3.93 1.09
C ALA A 109 -12.51 -5.19 1.18
N LYS A 110 -12.29 -5.89 0.05
CA LYS A 110 -11.44 -7.10 0.01
C LYS A 110 -9.99 -6.71 0.31
N SER A 111 -9.47 -5.67 -0.36
CA SER A 111 -8.09 -5.19 -0.16
C SER A 111 -7.87 -4.61 1.23
N LYS A 112 -8.86 -3.92 1.81
CA LYS A 112 -8.79 -3.44 3.20
C LYS A 112 -8.62 -4.60 4.19
N ARG A 113 -9.40 -5.67 4.02
CA ARG A 113 -9.29 -6.88 4.85
C ARG A 113 -7.91 -7.54 4.72
N VAL A 114 -7.42 -7.71 3.49
CA VAL A 114 -6.08 -8.27 3.24
C VAL A 114 -5.00 -7.42 3.93
N LEU A 115 -5.09 -6.09 3.84
CA LEU A 115 -4.16 -5.20 4.51
C LEU A 115 -4.25 -5.30 6.04
N ALA A 116 -5.45 -5.34 6.61
CA ALA A 116 -5.65 -5.50 8.05
C ALA A 116 -5.04 -6.81 8.57
N ASP A 117 -5.31 -7.92 7.88
CA ASP A 117 -4.80 -9.25 8.22
C ASP A 117 -3.27 -9.28 8.10
N PHE A 118 -2.70 -8.66 7.07
CA PHE A 118 -1.25 -8.51 6.90
C PHE A 118 -0.61 -7.73 8.06
N LEU A 119 -1.16 -6.57 8.43
CA LEU A 119 -0.63 -5.73 9.50
C LEU A 119 -0.75 -6.40 10.88
N LYS A 120 -1.86 -7.10 11.13
CA LYS A 120 -2.06 -7.91 12.35
C LYS A 120 -1.08 -9.09 12.40
N GLY A 121 -0.87 -9.76 11.27
CA GLY A 121 0.06 -10.89 11.13
C GLY A 121 1.53 -10.48 11.26
N HIS A 122 1.88 -9.25 10.87
CA HIS A 122 3.24 -8.73 11.06
C HIS A 122 3.57 -8.52 12.55
N ASP A 123 2.70 -7.83 13.29
CA ASP A 123 2.82 -7.65 14.75
C ASP A 123 1.47 -7.19 15.33
N ILE A 124 0.80 -8.08 16.07
CA ILE A 124 -0.49 -7.78 16.71
C ILE A 124 -0.37 -6.72 17.81
N GLY A 125 0.77 -6.64 18.50
CA GLY A 125 1.02 -5.60 19.49
C GLY A 125 1.14 -4.23 18.83
N MET A 126 1.80 -4.16 17.67
CA MET A 126 1.90 -2.95 16.85
C MET A 126 0.53 -2.48 16.38
N TRP A 127 -0.28 -3.41 15.89
CA TRP A 127 -1.68 -3.15 15.51
C TRP A 127 -2.49 -2.60 16.68
N ASN A 128 -2.39 -3.22 17.86
CA ASN A 128 -3.16 -2.80 19.03
C ASN A 128 -2.78 -1.38 19.48
N ARG A 129 -1.51 -0.99 19.39
CA ARG A 129 -1.01 0.37 19.70
C ARG A 129 -1.29 1.41 18.61
N SER A 130 -1.62 0.98 17.39
CA SER A 130 -2.00 1.89 16.31
C SER A 130 -3.32 2.61 16.58
N SER A 131 -3.51 3.73 15.89
CA SER A 131 -4.67 4.60 16.06
C SER A 131 -5.98 3.88 15.72
N ASP A 132 -7.06 4.26 16.40
CA ASP A 132 -8.40 3.72 16.10
C ASP A 132 -8.85 4.07 14.69
N LYS A 133 -8.41 5.22 14.15
CA LYS A 133 -8.63 5.57 12.75
C LYS A 133 -8.12 4.50 11.79
N LEU A 134 -6.92 3.96 11.99
CA LEU A 134 -6.39 2.91 11.12
C LEU A 134 -7.26 1.66 11.20
N LYS A 135 -7.65 1.26 12.41
CA LYS A 135 -8.48 0.07 12.64
C LYS A 135 -9.83 0.24 11.97
N GLN A 136 -10.52 1.36 12.21
CA GLN A 136 -11.83 1.67 11.63
C GLN A 136 -11.80 1.81 10.09
N ASP A 137 -10.78 2.47 9.53
CA ASP A 137 -10.70 2.64 8.07
C ASP A 137 -10.46 1.31 7.33
N LEU A 138 -9.90 0.30 8.00
CA LEU A 138 -9.59 -1.03 7.46
C LEU A 138 -10.61 -2.11 7.83
N GLU A 139 -11.23 -2.02 9.00
CA GLU A 139 -12.28 -2.93 9.45
C GLU A 139 -13.62 -2.47 8.86
N VAL A 140 -13.88 -2.91 7.62
CA VAL A 140 -15.17 -2.67 6.96
C VAL A 140 -16.23 -3.54 7.62
N GLU A 141 -17.23 -2.92 8.26
CA GLU A 141 -18.44 -3.63 8.69
C GLU A 141 -19.16 -4.19 7.45
N MET A 142 -19.51 -5.48 7.50
CA MET A 142 -20.24 -6.18 6.43
C MET A 142 -21.71 -5.79 6.38
#